data_AF-A0A443RX83-F1
#
_entry.id   AF-A0A443RX83-F1
#
_cell.length_a   1.000
_cell.length_b   1.000
_cell.length_c   1.000
_cell.angle_alpha   90.00
_cell.angle_beta   90.00
_cell.angle_gamma   90.00
#
_symmetry.space_group_name_H-M   'P 1'
#
loop_
_entity.id
_entity.type
_entity.pdbx_description
1 polymer ?
#
loop_
_entity_poly.entity_id
_entity_poly.type
_entity_poly.pdbx_seq_one_letter_code
_entity_poly.pdbx_strand_id
1 'polypeptide(L)'
;MRLFLVCTLLFASFILISGKYLSSETQELKYQRCYPPTDGFSIYNYSVTALNGQQVIRFEAFKEKALLFVNVATYCKCAQQQYTELNALKKFFGGEHFEIIAVPCNQFGKLEPSTKASEILNGLKYVRPGNGFEPNFILTERIDVNGDSGHMMYDFMKRSCPATR
;
A
#
# COMPACT_ATOMS: atom_id res chain seq x y z
N MET A 1 12.71 60.35 -31.05
CA MET A 1 14.10 60.14 -30.61
C MET A 1 14.09 59.05 -29.53
N ARG A 2 13.84 57.80 -29.93
CA ARG A 2 14.84 56.71 -30.01
C ARG A 2 15.53 56.39 -28.66
N LEU A 3 14.79 55.81 -27.72
CA LEU A 3 15.36 54.96 -26.65
C LEU A 3 14.35 53.95 -26.07
N PHE A 4 13.44 53.41 -26.89
CA PHE A 4 12.48 52.37 -26.47
C PHE A 4 12.61 51.05 -27.27
N LEU A 5 13.64 50.91 -28.10
CA LEU A 5 13.72 49.84 -29.12
C LEU A 5 14.84 48.81 -28.88
N VAL A 6 15.46 48.76 -27.71
CA VAL A 6 16.58 47.81 -27.43
C VAL A 6 16.27 46.79 -26.31
N CYS A 7 15.25 47.02 -25.47
CA CYS A 7 14.99 46.13 -24.34
C CYS A 7 14.00 44.97 -24.63
N THR A 8 13.22 45.05 -25.72
CA THR A 8 12.23 44.01 -26.06
C THR A 8 12.78 42.87 -26.91
N LEU A 9 14.00 42.98 -27.43
CA LEU A 9 14.58 41.96 -28.33
C LEU A 9 15.44 40.90 -27.64
N LEU A 10 15.69 40.98 -26.32
CA LEU A 10 16.36 39.91 -25.56
C LEU A 10 15.39 38.97 -24.82
N PHE A 11 14.11 39.31 -24.72
CA PHE A 11 13.11 38.42 -24.11
C PHE A 11 12.48 37.42 -25.08
N ALA A 12 12.56 37.65 -26.40
CA ALA A 12 11.96 36.77 -27.39
C ALA A 12 12.82 35.54 -27.76
N SER A 13 14.11 35.52 -27.39
CA SER A 13 14.99 34.38 -27.67
C SER A 13 15.14 33.40 -26.49
N PHE A 14 14.65 33.75 -25.29
CA PHE A 14 14.64 32.83 -24.14
C PHE A 14 13.34 32.02 -24.03
N ILE A 15 12.27 32.43 -24.72
CA ILE A 15 10.98 31.74 -24.66
C ILE A 15 10.88 30.58 -25.67
N LEU A 16 11.81 30.47 -26.63
CA LEU A 16 11.84 29.36 -27.59
C LEU A 16 12.66 28.14 -27.14
N ILE A 17 13.34 28.19 -25.98
CA ILE A 17 14.01 27.02 -25.38
C ILE A 17 13.16 26.37 -24.27
N SER A 18 12.15 27.06 -23.74
CA SER A 18 11.27 26.52 -22.70
C SER A 18 10.13 25.64 -23.23
N GLY A 19 9.93 25.57 -24.54
CA GLY A 19 8.82 24.84 -25.17
C GLY A 19 9.05 23.33 -25.39
N LYS A 20 10.19 22.77 -25.00
CA LYS A 20 10.52 21.34 -25.23
C LYS A 20 10.82 20.52 -23.97
N TYR A 21 10.65 21.09 -22.78
CA TYR A 21 11.02 20.43 -21.52
C TYR A 21 9.86 20.21 -20.55
N LEU A 22 8.65 19.99 -21.08
CA LEU A 22 7.55 19.44 -20.28
C LEU A 22 6.82 18.32 -21.03
N SER A 23 7.58 17.38 -21.61
CA SER A 23 7.06 16.02 -21.74
C SER A 23 7.16 15.37 -20.36
N SER A 24 6.23 15.72 -19.47
CA SER A 24 5.92 14.87 -18.33
C SER A 24 5.36 13.59 -18.93
N GLU A 25 6.24 12.62 -19.13
CA GLU A 25 5.87 11.24 -19.40
C GLU A 25 4.97 10.81 -18.22
N THR A 26 3.66 10.88 -18.40
CA THR A 26 2.72 10.24 -17.48
C THR A 26 2.99 8.76 -17.62
N GLN A 27 3.87 8.23 -16.76
CA GLN A 27 4.13 6.81 -16.63
C GLN A 27 2.76 6.15 -16.46
N GLU A 28 2.29 5.42 -17.48
CA GLU A 28 0.98 4.77 -17.43
C GLU A 28 0.95 3.90 -16.18
N LEU A 29 0.01 4.19 -15.27
CA LEU A 29 -0.21 3.38 -14.09
C LEU A 29 -0.53 1.97 -14.57
N LYS A 30 0.42 1.05 -14.40
CA LYS A 30 0.25 -0.36 -14.75
C LYS A 30 -0.60 -1.03 -13.69
N TYR A 31 -1.91 -0.76 -13.71
CA TYR A 31 -2.89 -1.48 -12.93
C TYR A 31 -3.58 -2.52 -13.81
N GLN A 32 -3.84 -3.69 -13.25
CA GLN A 32 -4.64 -4.71 -13.91
C GLN A 32 -5.98 -4.81 -13.20
N ARG A 33 -7.07 -4.73 -13.97
CA ARG A 33 -8.40 -5.02 -13.41
C ARG A 33 -8.51 -6.52 -13.17
N CYS A 34 -8.85 -6.86 -11.94
CA CYS A 34 -9.12 -8.21 -11.49
C CYS A 34 -10.63 -8.48 -11.52
N TYR A 35 -11.00 -9.75 -11.69
CA TYR A 35 -12.40 -10.17 -11.70
C TYR A 35 -12.56 -11.32 -10.69
N PRO A 36 -13.44 -11.17 -9.69
CA PRO A 36 -13.64 -12.21 -8.70
C PRO A 36 -14.18 -13.49 -9.35
N PRO A 37 -13.91 -14.67 -8.75
CA PRO A 37 -14.49 -15.93 -9.20
C PRO A 37 -16.03 -15.88 -9.24
N THR A 38 -16.63 -16.68 -10.13
CA THR A 38 -18.09 -16.78 -10.29
C THR A 38 -18.75 -17.72 -9.27
N ASP A 39 -18.07 -17.99 -8.15
CA ASP A 39 -18.52 -18.92 -7.09
C ASP A 39 -19.47 -18.24 -6.06
N GLY A 40 -19.84 -16.98 -6.31
CA GLY A 40 -20.77 -16.21 -5.46
C GLY A 40 -20.12 -15.63 -4.20
N PHE A 41 -18.82 -15.83 -4.01
CA PHE A 41 -18.07 -15.26 -2.89
C PHE A 41 -17.54 -13.87 -3.22
N SER A 42 -17.40 -13.06 -2.16
CA SER A 42 -16.79 -11.74 -2.20
C SER A 42 -15.81 -11.59 -1.03
N ILE A 43 -15.01 -10.51 -1.04
CA ILE A 43 -14.14 -10.20 0.09
C ILE A 43 -14.91 -10.07 1.41
N TYR A 44 -16.18 -9.65 1.35
CA TYR A 44 -17.05 -9.42 2.51
C TYR A 44 -17.44 -10.70 3.25
N ASN A 45 -17.26 -11.88 2.64
CA ASN A 45 -17.51 -13.17 3.27
C ASN A 45 -16.39 -13.62 4.22
N TYR A 46 -15.27 -12.90 4.25
CA TYR A 46 -14.11 -13.25 5.05
C TYR A 46 -13.97 -12.35 6.28
N SER A 47 -13.22 -12.86 7.25
CA SER A 47 -12.80 -12.13 8.43
C SER A 47 -11.39 -12.54 8.81
N VAL A 48 -10.71 -11.69 9.58
CA VAL A 48 -9.37 -11.95 10.13
C VAL A 48 -9.31 -11.48 11.56
N THR A 49 -8.40 -12.03 12.36
CA THR A 49 -8.14 -11.52 13.71
C THR A 49 -7.22 -10.31 13.64
N ALA A 50 -7.52 -9.27 14.39
CA ALA A 50 -6.63 -8.12 14.58
C ALA A 50 -5.33 -8.56 15.26
N LEU A 51 -4.27 -7.76 15.11
CA LEU A 51 -2.95 -8.08 15.67
C LEU A 51 -2.98 -8.36 17.18
N ASN A 52 -3.88 -7.70 17.93
CA ASN A 52 -4.03 -7.90 19.37
C ASN A 52 -4.64 -9.26 19.77
N GLY A 53 -5.10 -10.08 18.82
CA GLY A 53 -5.69 -11.40 19.07
C GLY A 53 -7.10 -11.38 19.65
N GLN A 54 -7.68 -10.21 19.92
CA GLN A 54 -8.95 -10.08 20.64
C GLN A 54 -10.11 -9.69 19.74
N GLN A 55 -9.85 -8.90 18.70
CA GLN A 55 -10.88 -8.37 17.82
C GLN A 55 -10.93 -9.14 16.49
N VAL A 56 -12.12 -9.60 16.11
CA VAL A 56 -12.37 -10.13 14.77
C VAL A 56 -12.78 -8.99 13.85
N ILE A 57 -12.06 -8.84 12.75
CA ILE A 57 -12.29 -7.86 11.69
C ILE A 57 -13.09 -8.54 10.60
N ARG A 58 -14.38 -8.22 10.51
CA ARG A 58 -15.27 -8.73 9.46
C ARG A 58 -15.26 -7.76 8.29
N PHE A 59 -14.88 -8.22 7.09
CA PHE A 59 -14.76 -7.31 5.95
C PHE A 59 -16.10 -6.77 5.46
N GLU A 60 -17.21 -7.42 5.79
CA GLU A 60 -18.55 -6.87 5.58
C GLU A 60 -18.73 -5.46 6.16
N ALA A 61 -18.08 -5.14 7.28
CA ALA A 61 -18.13 -3.81 7.89
C ALA A 61 -17.46 -2.70 7.04
N PHE A 62 -16.79 -3.08 5.96
CA PHE A 62 -16.08 -2.18 5.05
C PHE A 62 -16.78 -2.07 3.68
N LYS A 63 -18.06 -2.46 3.58
CA LYS A 63 -18.88 -2.13 2.40
C LYS A 63 -18.79 -0.63 2.10
N GLU A 64 -18.76 -0.27 0.82
CA GLU A 64 -18.55 1.10 0.31
C GLU A 64 -17.17 1.71 0.59
N LYS A 65 -16.21 0.93 1.12
CA LYS A 65 -14.80 1.34 1.26
C LYS A 65 -13.91 0.61 0.27
N ALA A 66 -12.96 1.34 -0.30
CA ALA A 66 -11.82 0.74 -0.98
C ALA A 66 -10.88 0.12 0.07
N LEU A 67 -10.54 -1.15 -0.12
CA LEU A 67 -9.62 -1.89 0.74
C LEU A 67 -8.30 -2.15 0.00
N LEU A 68 -7.19 -1.76 0.63
CA LEU A 68 -5.85 -2.14 0.18
C LEU A 68 -5.29 -3.24 1.09
N PHE A 69 -5.17 -4.46 0.57
CA PHE A 69 -4.54 -5.57 1.27
C PHE A 69 -3.05 -5.61 0.96
N VAL A 70 -2.22 -5.69 2.00
CA VAL A 70 -0.76 -5.73 1.85
C VAL A 70 -0.20 -6.82 2.76
N ASN A 71 0.41 -7.85 2.21
CA ASN A 71 1.23 -8.75 3.01
C ASN A 71 2.53 -8.04 3.39
N VAL A 72 2.82 -7.96 4.68
CA VAL A 72 3.96 -7.18 5.22
C VAL A 72 4.92 -8.07 6.01
N ALA A 73 6.15 -7.58 6.16
CA ALA A 73 7.17 -8.23 6.99
C ALA A 73 8.12 -7.18 7.58
N THR A 74 8.27 -7.14 8.90
CA THR A 74 9.09 -6.18 9.66
C THR A 74 10.54 -6.15 9.17
N TYR A 75 11.13 -7.31 8.86
CA TYR A 75 12.54 -7.40 8.47
C TYR A 75 12.77 -7.36 6.95
N CYS A 76 11.75 -7.05 6.15
CA CYS A 76 11.95 -6.77 4.72
C CYS A 76 12.90 -5.57 4.53
N LYS A 77 13.72 -5.62 3.47
CA LYS A 77 14.48 -4.44 3.02
C LYS A 77 13.53 -3.30 2.63
N CYS A 78 12.38 -3.65 2.08
CA CYS A 78 11.31 -2.75 1.68
C CYS A 78 10.54 -2.11 2.85
N ALA A 79 10.56 -2.72 4.05
CA ALA A 79 9.75 -2.30 5.18
C ALA A 79 10.04 -0.85 5.62
N GLN A 80 11.31 -0.43 5.54
CA GLN A 80 11.72 0.93 5.91
C GLN A 80 10.92 2.00 5.18
N GLN A 81 10.68 1.81 3.88
CA GLN A 81 10.01 2.78 3.04
C GLN A 81 8.50 2.50 2.96
N GLN A 82 8.11 1.24 2.72
CA GLN A 82 6.72 0.88 2.47
C GLN A 82 5.81 1.17 3.67
N TYR A 83 6.22 0.90 4.90
CA TYR A 83 5.39 1.21 6.07
C TYR A 83 5.14 2.72 6.23
N THR A 84 6.16 3.55 5.96
CA THR A 84 6.03 5.01 6.00
C THR A 84 5.12 5.52 4.87
N GLU A 85 5.24 4.95 3.67
CA GLU A 85 4.38 5.28 2.53
C GLU A 85 2.93 4.84 2.75
N LEU A 86 2.69 3.67 3.36
CA LEU A 86 1.34 3.22 3.74
C LEU A 86 0.72 4.16 4.78
N ASN A 87 1.52 4.61 5.77
CA ASN A 87 1.05 5.62 6.73
C ASN A 87 0.66 6.93 6.04
N ALA A 88 1.47 7.38 5.08
CA ALA A 88 1.18 8.56 4.28
C ALA A 88 -0.10 8.35 3.45
N LEU A 89 -0.22 7.22 2.74
CA LEU A 89 -1.38 6.88 1.93
C LEU A 89 -2.67 6.86 2.76
N LYS A 90 -2.63 6.22 3.93
CA LYS A 90 -3.75 6.22 4.87
C LYS A 90 -4.05 7.62 5.42
N LYS A 91 -3.04 8.47 5.61
CA LYS A 91 -3.27 9.88 6.00
C LYS A 91 -3.92 10.70 4.89
N PHE A 92 -3.54 10.46 3.63
CA PHE A 92 -4.05 11.23 2.48
C PHE A 92 -5.46 10.79 2.05
N PHE A 93 -5.71 9.48 1.97
CA PHE A 93 -6.99 8.95 1.48
C PHE A 93 -7.88 8.38 2.59
N GLY A 94 -7.36 8.25 3.82
CA GLY A 94 -8.13 7.72 4.94
C GLY A 94 -9.34 8.59 5.28
N GLY A 95 -10.31 7.96 5.94
CA GLY A 95 -11.61 8.55 6.24
C GLY A 95 -12.70 7.51 6.06
N GLU A 96 -13.82 7.91 5.47
CA GLU A 96 -14.99 7.04 5.32
C GLU A 96 -14.84 6.01 4.19
N HIS A 97 -13.97 6.23 3.20
CA HIS A 97 -13.97 5.44 1.95
C HIS A 97 -12.70 4.62 1.68
N PHE A 98 -11.70 4.63 2.56
CA PHE A 98 -10.45 3.90 2.33
C PHE A 98 -9.85 3.30 3.61
N GLU A 99 -9.44 2.04 3.53
CA GLU A 99 -8.72 1.34 4.59
C GLU A 99 -7.58 0.47 4.04
N ILE A 100 -6.49 0.38 4.82
CA ILE A 100 -5.38 -0.53 4.55
C ILE A 100 -5.45 -1.69 5.56
N ILE A 101 -5.43 -2.91 5.05
CA ILE A 101 -5.35 -4.15 5.82
C ILE A 101 -3.94 -4.73 5.62
N ALA A 102 -3.05 -4.45 6.56
CA ALA A 102 -1.70 -4.98 6.56
C ALA A 102 -1.65 -6.33 7.28
N VAL A 103 -1.13 -7.35 6.58
CA VAL A 103 -1.14 -8.74 7.02
C VAL A 103 0.30 -9.24 7.19
N PRO A 104 0.82 -9.32 8.42
CA PRO A 104 2.14 -9.88 8.67
C PRO A 104 2.24 -11.32 8.14
N CYS A 105 3.31 -11.65 7.39
CA CYS A 105 3.48 -12.97 6.80
C CYS A 105 4.96 -13.42 6.80
N ASN A 106 5.21 -14.64 7.28
CA ASN A 106 6.57 -15.18 7.39
C ASN A 106 6.98 -16.09 6.22
N GLN A 107 6.17 -16.21 5.17
CA GLN A 107 6.44 -17.15 4.07
C GLN A 107 7.50 -16.64 3.07
N PHE A 108 7.82 -15.35 3.11
CA PHE A 108 8.78 -14.71 2.20
C PHE A 108 10.10 -14.44 2.91
N GLY A 109 11.09 -15.31 2.70
CA GLY A 109 12.43 -15.15 3.28
C GLY A 109 12.51 -15.19 4.81
N LYS A 110 11.44 -15.65 5.49
CA LYS A 110 11.34 -15.72 6.95
C LYS A 110 11.56 -14.37 7.66
N LEU A 111 11.01 -13.30 7.07
CA LEU A 111 11.23 -11.90 7.49
C LEU A 111 10.19 -11.37 8.49
N GLU A 112 9.28 -12.23 8.98
CA GLU A 112 8.31 -11.91 10.04
C GLU A 112 8.27 -13.05 11.08
N PRO A 113 9.37 -13.24 11.84
CA PRO A 113 9.52 -14.40 12.72
C PRO A 113 8.53 -14.41 13.89
N SER A 114 8.10 -13.23 14.34
CA SER A 114 7.23 -13.06 15.51
C SER A 114 5.76 -13.39 15.21
N THR A 115 5.10 -14.02 16.18
CA THR A 115 3.64 -14.21 16.20
C THR A 115 2.95 -13.30 17.21
N LYS A 116 3.72 -12.69 18.12
CA LYS A 116 3.19 -11.85 19.19
C LYS A 116 3.02 -10.42 18.70
N ALA A 117 1.85 -9.85 19.00
CA ALA A 117 1.52 -8.45 18.73
C ALA A 117 2.61 -7.48 19.18
N SER A 118 3.08 -7.65 20.43
CA SER A 118 4.06 -6.77 21.05
C SER A 118 5.41 -6.81 20.34
N GLU A 119 5.85 -7.97 19.86
CA GLU A 119 7.12 -8.11 19.16
C GLU A 119 7.06 -7.47 17.77
N ILE A 120 5.96 -7.65 17.04
CA ILE A 120 5.76 -7.01 15.73
C ILE A 120 5.74 -5.49 15.89
N LEU A 121 4.94 -4.96 16.83
CA LEU A 121 4.85 -3.51 17.08
C LEU A 121 6.20 -2.93 17.57
N ASN A 122 6.92 -3.63 18.46
CA ASN A 122 8.24 -3.19 18.90
C ASN A 122 9.26 -3.22 17.76
N GLY A 123 9.20 -4.22 16.88
CA GLY A 123 10.04 -4.30 15.69
C GLY A 123 9.83 -3.08 14.78
N LEU A 124 8.57 -2.74 14.50
CA LEU A 124 8.22 -1.56 13.71
C LEU A 124 8.68 -0.25 14.39
N LYS A 125 8.46 -0.14 15.70
CA LYS A 125 8.72 1.09 16.46
C LYS A 125 10.20 1.36 16.73
N TYR A 126 10.98 0.32 17.02
CA TYR A 126 12.34 0.46 17.53
C TYR A 126 13.42 -0.11 16.60
N VAL A 127 13.08 -0.92 15.60
CA VAL A 127 14.06 -1.60 14.74
C VAL A 127 13.95 -1.16 13.29
N ARG A 128 12.80 -1.43 12.65
CA ARG A 128 12.55 -1.12 11.24
C ARG A 128 11.05 -1.00 10.99
N PRO A 129 10.51 0.19 10.64
CA PRO A 129 11.24 1.41 10.31
C PRO A 129 12.02 2.07 11.44
N GLY A 130 11.68 1.78 12.70
CA GLY A 130 12.32 2.39 13.86
C GLY A 130 11.85 3.81 14.13
N ASN A 131 12.63 4.57 14.90
CA ASN A 131 12.41 6.00 15.19
C ASN A 131 11.01 6.34 15.75
N GLY A 132 10.41 5.43 16.52
CA GLY A 132 9.09 5.65 17.09
C GLY A 132 7.95 5.47 16.08
N PHE A 133 8.21 4.84 14.93
CA PHE A 133 7.17 4.58 13.94
C PHE A 133 6.01 3.77 14.53
N GLU A 134 4.79 4.23 14.26
CA GLU A 134 3.55 3.52 14.62
C GLU A 134 2.63 3.48 13.39
N PRO A 135 2.13 2.29 13.01
CA PRO A 135 1.22 2.15 11.88
C PRO A 135 -0.13 2.81 12.20
N ASN A 136 -0.68 3.60 11.26
CA ASN A 136 -1.98 4.27 11.40
C ASN A 136 -3.13 3.54 10.66
N PHE A 137 -2.91 2.27 10.34
CA PHE A 137 -3.81 1.38 9.62
C PHE A 137 -3.95 0.04 10.36
N ILE A 138 -4.86 -0.80 9.88
CA ILE A 138 -5.14 -2.09 10.51
C ILE A 138 -3.98 -3.05 10.28
N LEU A 139 -3.44 -3.60 11.37
CA LEU A 139 -2.60 -4.79 11.36
C LEU A 139 -3.38 -6.00 11.87
N THR A 140 -3.29 -7.11 11.15
CA THR A 140 -3.87 -8.40 11.55
C THR A 140 -2.88 -9.23 12.35
N GLU A 141 -3.34 -10.35 12.89
CA GLU A 141 -2.43 -11.42 13.29
C GLU A 141 -1.61 -11.92 12.09
N ARG A 142 -0.54 -12.66 12.38
CA ARG A 142 0.29 -13.24 11.32
C ARG A 142 -0.48 -14.32 10.58
N ILE A 143 -0.54 -14.21 9.26
CA ILE A 143 -1.29 -15.13 8.40
C ILE A 143 -0.36 -15.72 7.33
N ASP A 144 -0.49 -17.02 7.10
CA ASP A 144 0.05 -17.68 5.92
C ASP A 144 -0.82 -17.34 4.71
N VAL A 145 -0.20 -16.94 3.61
CA VAL A 145 -0.91 -16.46 2.39
C VAL A 145 -0.86 -17.47 1.25
N ASN A 146 -0.03 -18.51 1.37
CA ASN A 146 0.20 -19.56 0.40
C ASN A 146 0.17 -20.96 1.05
N GLY A 147 -0.05 -21.99 0.22
CA GLY A 147 -0.05 -23.39 0.64
C GLY A 147 -1.31 -23.79 1.39
N ASP A 148 -1.34 -25.03 1.89
CA ASP A 148 -2.52 -25.63 2.54
C ASP A 148 -2.88 -24.97 3.87
N SER A 149 -1.91 -24.34 4.54
CA SER A 149 -2.12 -23.51 5.73
C SER A 149 -2.52 -22.07 5.39
N GLY A 150 -2.61 -21.74 4.10
CA GLY A 150 -2.97 -20.41 3.62
C GLY A 150 -4.40 -20.03 4.00
N HIS A 151 -4.60 -18.77 4.38
CA HIS A 151 -5.94 -18.29 4.69
C HIS A 151 -6.78 -18.17 3.42
N MET A 152 -8.01 -18.72 3.42
CA MET A 152 -8.89 -18.78 2.24
C MET A 152 -9.19 -17.42 1.59
N MET A 153 -9.14 -16.32 2.37
CA MET A 153 -9.21 -14.95 1.84
C MET A 153 -8.13 -14.68 0.79
N TYR A 154 -6.88 -15.09 1.04
CA TYR A 154 -5.79 -14.90 0.09
C TYR A 154 -5.96 -15.77 -1.14
N ASP A 155 -6.49 -16.98 -1.01
CA ASP A 155 -6.79 -17.81 -2.18
C ASP A 155 -7.89 -17.21 -3.04
N PHE A 156 -8.92 -16.61 -2.43
CA PHE A 156 -9.92 -15.82 -3.16
C PHE A 156 -9.27 -14.64 -3.90
N MET A 157 -8.44 -13.84 -3.24
CA MET A 157 -7.78 -12.69 -3.87
C MET A 157 -6.83 -13.10 -4.99
N LYS A 158 -6.01 -14.15 -4.80
CA LYS A 158 -5.10 -14.69 -5.82
C LYS A 158 -5.83 -15.30 -7.02
N ARG A 159 -7.02 -15.89 -6.83
CA ARG A 159 -7.85 -16.38 -7.95
C ARG A 159 -8.53 -15.23 -8.71
N SER A 160 -8.71 -14.08 -8.07
CA SER A 160 -9.37 -12.92 -8.68
C SER A 160 -8.45 -12.16 -9.66
N CYS A 161 -7.14 -12.23 -9.45
CA CYS A 161 -6.13 -11.50 -10.22
C CYS A 161 -5.10 -12.46 -10.84
N PRO A 162 -4.65 -12.21 -12.08
CA PRO A 162 -3.45 -12.90 -12.59
C PRO A 162 -2.22 -12.59 -11.72
N ALA A 163 -1.30 -13.55 -11.62
CA ALA A 163 -0.07 -13.37 -10.85
C ALA A 163 0.77 -12.22 -11.43
N THR A 164 1.14 -11.27 -10.58
CA THR A 164 2.09 -10.20 -10.91
C THR A 164 3.51 -10.73 -10.73
N ARG A 165 4.35 -10.56 -11.75
CA ARG A 165 5.77 -10.96 -11.72
C ARG A 165 6.60 -10.07 -10.82
#